data_AF-A0AAN7S1T7-F1
#
_entry.id   AF-A0AAN7S1T7-F1
#
_cell.length_a   1.000
_cell.length_b   1.000
_cell.length_c   1.000
_cell.angle_alpha   90.00
_cell.angle_beta   90.00
_cell.angle_gamma   90.00
#
_symmetry.space_group_name_H-M   'P 1'
#
loop_
_entity.id
_entity.type
_entity.pdbx_description
1 polymer ?
#
loop_
_entity_poly.entity_id
_entity_poly.type
_entity_poly.pdbx_seq_one_letter_code
_entity_poly.pdbx_strand_id
1 'polypeptide(L)'
;MEVHGGADIHLQPMEDPTPEQVDVPKGGCEPMESWHWSRLLERGARTGADLAGHSMNQEDWNAEMGDEASPILPPLEQASFSERPNGPSSDFSPSVSSFGAVERPNRSQHMQDHFGGYWRSRGPKVTYVPPPPPDDEQSIFARYQTGINFGKYDENVVEVSGLDPPAPLLAFEEANLCQTLNMNIAKAGYSKLTPVQKYSIPIILAGRDLMACAQTGSGKTAAFLLPIVAHMMRDGLTASSFKEQQEPECIIVAPTRELINQIFLEARKFVYGTCIRPVVIYGGTQTGHSIRQVMQGCNILCATPGRLLDIIGREKIGLHNVKYLVLDEADRMLDMGFGLDMKKLISYPSMPPKDKRQTLMFSATFPEEVQR
;
A
#
# COMPACT_ATOMS: atom_id res chain seq x y z
N MET A 1 40.23 8.52 -12.74
CA MET A 1 39.58 7.32 -12.17
C MET A 1 38.11 7.70 -12.05
N GLU A 2 37.38 7.54 -13.14
CA GLU A 2 35.95 7.89 -13.21
C GLU A 2 35.13 6.80 -12.54
N VAL A 3 34.24 7.21 -11.65
CA VAL A 3 33.32 6.30 -10.95
C VAL A 3 32.05 6.25 -11.80
N HIS A 4 31.92 5.20 -12.62
CA HIS A 4 30.66 4.91 -13.32
C HIS A 4 29.64 4.38 -12.31
N GLY A 5 28.82 5.28 -11.76
CA GLY A 5 27.62 4.91 -11.01
C GLY A 5 26.47 4.61 -11.97
N GLY A 6 26.49 3.45 -12.61
CA GLY A 6 25.30 2.90 -13.27
C GLY A 6 24.35 2.36 -12.19
N ALA A 7 23.08 2.76 -12.22
CA ALA A 7 22.07 2.17 -11.34
C ALA A 7 21.57 0.87 -12.00
N ASP A 8 22.02 -0.27 -11.47
CA ASP A 8 21.60 -1.60 -11.95
C ASP A 8 20.12 -1.85 -11.63
N ILE A 9 19.43 -2.53 -12.55
CA ILE A 9 18.04 -2.96 -12.36
C ILE A 9 18.05 -4.48 -12.22
N HIS A 10 17.57 -4.96 -11.08
CA HIS A 10 17.52 -6.39 -10.77
C HIS A 10 16.09 -6.89 -10.74
N LEU A 11 15.77 -7.91 -11.52
CA LEU A 11 14.44 -8.49 -11.60
C LEU A 11 14.51 -10.00 -11.33
N GLN A 12 13.77 -10.47 -10.33
CA GLN A 12 13.67 -11.88 -9.98
C GLN A 12 12.21 -12.28 -9.85
N PRO A 13 11.71 -13.32 -10.54
CA PRO A 13 10.48 -13.97 -10.16
C PRO A 13 10.57 -14.50 -8.74
N MET A 14 9.54 -14.26 -7.92
CA MET A 14 9.49 -14.84 -6.56
C MET A 14 9.08 -16.31 -6.68
N GLU A 15 10.00 -17.23 -6.36
CA GLU A 15 9.75 -18.67 -6.44
C GLU A 15 9.25 -19.21 -5.08
N ASP A 16 8.39 -20.24 -5.12
CA ASP A 16 8.27 -21.25 -4.07
C ASP A 16 9.16 -22.45 -4.49
N PRO A 17 9.85 -23.14 -3.55
CA PRO A 17 10.73 -24.25 -3.89
C PRO A 17 9.93 -25.40 -4.51
N THR A 18 10.40 -25.91 -5.64
CA THR A 18 9.86 -27.15 -6.24
C THR A 18 10.07 -28.33 -5.30
N PRO A 19 9.11 -29.26 -5.19
CA PRO A 19 9.33 -30.51 -4.47
C PRO A 19 10.36 -31.34 -5.24
N GLU A 20 11.59 -31.43 -4.73
CA GLU A 20 12.57 -32.39 -5.22
C GLU A 20 12.01 -33.81 -5.06
N GLN A 21 12.11 -34.58 -6.14
CA GLN A 21 11.91 -36.02 -6.13
C GLN A 21 12.98 -36.65 -5.24
N VAL A 22 12.61 -37.01 -4.02
CA VAL A 22 13.42 -37.88 -3.15
C VAL A 22 12.57 -39.09 -2.78
N ASP A 23 13.12 -40.26 -3.08
CA ASP A 23 12.55 -41.59 -2.84
C ASP A 23 11.95 -41.73 -1.44
N VAL A 24 10.75 -42.30 -1.39
CA VAL A 24 9.98 -42.57 -0.16
C VAL A 24 10.45 -43.88 0.48
N PRO A 25 10.95 -43.89 1.72
CA PRO A 25 10.75 -45.02 2.62
C PRO A 25 9.53 -44.77 3.52
N LYS A 26 8.68 -45.80 3.58
CA LYS A 26 7.46 -45.86 4.38
C LYS A 26 7.76 -45.66 5.87
N GLY A 27 7.14 -44.65 6.48
CA GLY A 27 7.08 -44.46 7.93
C GLY A 27 6.40 -43.13 8.24
N GLY A 28 5.26 -43.16 8.90
CA GLY A 28 4.45 -41.96 9.16
C GLY A 28 5.19 -40.89 9.94
N CYS A 29 5.04 -39.64 9.52
CA CYS A 29 5.33 -38.45 10.32
C CYS A 29 4.63 -37.23 9.69
N GLU A 30 4.33 -36.28 10.57
CA GLU A 30 3.49 -35.07 10.49
C GLU A 30 3.62 -34.18 9.23
N PRO A 31 2.59 -33.38 8.89
CA PRO A 31 2.70 -32.39 7.82
C PRO A 31 3.72 -31.31 8.19
N MET A 32 4.72 -31.09 7.32
CA MET A 32 5.74 -30.06 7.46
C MET A 32 5.13 -28.66 7.55
N GLU A 33 5.22 -28.07 8.74
CA GLU A 33 4.92 -26.67 9.01
C GLU A 33 6.08 -25.74 8.62
N SER A 34 5.71 -24.66 7.92
CA SER A 34 6.20 -23.29 8.14
C SER A 34 7.58 -22.83 7.62
N TRP A 35 7.52 -21.78 6.80
CA TRP A 35 8.56 -20.76 6.69
C TRP A 35 8.59 -19.95 7.99
N HIS A 36 9.68 -20.10 8.76
CA HIS A 36 9.83 -19.54 10.10
C HIS A 36 10.17 -18.04 10.10
N TRP A 37 9.15 -17.20 9.94
CA TRP A 37 9.18 -15.82 10.47
C TRP A 37 9.25 -15.78 12.02
N SER A 38 9.12 -16.94 12.70
CA SER A 38 9.07 -17.04 14.16
C SER A 38 10.45 -17.10 14.84
N ARG A 39 11.52 -17.48 14.12
CA ARG A 39 12.87 -17.64 14.72
C ARG A 39 13.69 -16.34 14.80
N LEU A 40 13.26 -15.27 14.15
CA LEU A 40 14.01 -14.01 14.09
C LEU A 40 13.80 -13.11 15.32
N LEU A 41 12.65 -13.19 16.00
CA LEU A 41 12.39 -12.39 17.20
C LEU A 41 13.11 -12.93 18.46
N GLU A 42 13.50 -14.21 18.50
CA GLU A 42 14.24 -14.77 19.63
C GLU A 42 15.76 -14.51 19.56
N ARG A 43 16.31 -14.20 18.38
CA ARG A 43 17.73 -13.90 18.20
C ARG A 43 18.06 -12.40 18.33
N GLY A 44 17.11 -11.51 18.06
CA GLY A 44 17.28 -10.05 18.22
C GLY A 44 17.33 -9.56 19.68
N ALA A 45 17.01 -10.41 20.66
CA ALA A 45 16.99 -10.03 22.08
C ALA A 45 18.29 -10.37 22.84
N ARG A 46 19.34 -10.88 22.17
CA ARG A 46 20.59 -11.30 22.82
C ARG A 46 21.86 -10.77 22.13
N THR A 47 21.89 -9.50 21.77
CA THR A 47 23.14 -8.78 21.52
C THR A 47 22.89 -7.30 21.80
N GLY A 48 22.99 -6.93 23.08
CA GLY A 48 22.75 -5.57 23.56
C GLY A 48 23.46 -5.36 24.90
N ALA A 49 24.74 -5.72 24.94
CA ALA A 49 25.67 -5.30 25.96
C ALA A 49 27.01 -5.05 25.26
N ASP A 50 27.61 -3.90 25.59
CA ASP A 50 28.91 -3.40 25.14
C ASP A 50 28.91 -2.71 23.77
N LEU A 51 28.76 -1.38 23.80
CA LEU A 51 29.77 -0.41 23.36
C LEU A 51 29.26 1.01 23.68
N ALA A 52 29.79 1.59 24.75
CA ALA A 52 29.61 2.99 25.10
C ALA A 52 30.52 3.88 24.23
N GLY A 53 29.97 4.93 23.62
CA GLY A 53 30.75 5.90 22.86
C GLY A 53 29.95 7.14 22.43
N HIS A 54 30.05 8.19 23.25
CA HIS A 54 29.87 9.63 22.95
C HIS A 54 28.54 10.12 22.33
N SER A 55 27.70 10.69 23.19
CA SER A 55 26.55 11.54 22.86
C SER A 55 27.01 12.94 22.43
N MET A 56 26.58 13.40 21.26
CA MET A 56 26.79 14.77 20.78
C MET A 56 25.57 15.63 21.16
N ASN A 57 25.81 16.82 21.71
CA ASN A 57 24.77 17.68 22.27
C ASN A 57 24.08 18.55 21.20
N GLN A 58 22.86 18.96 21.52
CA GLN A 58 21.91 19.67 20.66
C GLN A 58 22.31 21.11 20.25
N GLU A 59 23.47 21.59 20.70
CA GLU A 59 24.00 22.91 20.37
C GLU A 59 24.95 22.90 19.14
N ASP A 60 25.51 21.74 18.77
CA ASP A 60 26.35 21.58 17.57
C ASP A 60 25.52 21.52 16.28
N TRP A 61 24.22 21.19 16.38
CA TRP A 61 23.31 21.10 15.23
C TRP A 61 22.98 22.46 14.58
N ASN A 62 23.10 23.55 15.34
CA ASN A 62 22.67 24.88 14.88
C ASN A 62 23.82 25.73 14.29
N ALA A 63 25.05 25.22 14.27
CA ALA A 63 26.22 25.96 13.77
C ALA A 63 26.56 25.65 12.29
N GLU A 64 25.97 24.61 11.69
CA GLU A 64 26.35 24.13 10.34
C GLU A 64 25.35 24.50 9.23
N MET A 65 24.26 25.20 9.55
CA MET A 65 23.28 25.69 8.58
C MET A 65 23.23 27.22 8.59
N GLY A 66 24.22 27.82 7.94
CA GLY A 66 24.24 29.24 7.59
C GLY A 66 23.46 29.52 6.31
N ASP A 67 22.41 30.34 6.45
CA ASP A 67 21.82 31.29 5.50
C ASP A 67 21.83 30.99 3.99
N GLU A 68 20.65 30.64 3.46
CA GLU A 68 20.16 31.28 2.23
C GLU A 68 18.61 31.36 2.21
N ALA A 69 18.11 32.57 1.96
CA ALA A 69 16.75 33.03 2.23
C ALA A 69 15.68 32.52 1.24
N SER A 70 14.49 32.19 1.76
CA SER A 70 13.24 32.05 0.99
C SER A 70 12.38 33.32 1.10
N PRO A 71 11.62 33.72 0.05
CA PRO A 71 10.82 34.93 0.07
C PRO A 71 9.53 34.79 0.92
N ILE A 72 9.23 35.89 1.59
CA ILE A 72 8.25 36.10 2.67
C ILE A 72 6.81 36.12 2.13
N LEU A 73 5.89 35.43 2.82
CA LEU A 73 4.44 35.68 2.79
C LEU A 73 4.00 36.34 4.12
N PRO A 74 3.01 37.26 4.13
CA PRO A 74 2.69 38.09 5.28
C PRO A 74 1.84 37.38 6.36
N PRO A 75 1.85 37.85 7.63
CA PRO A 75 1.20 37.18 8.76
C PRO A 75 -0.29 37.50 8.87
N LEU A 76 -1.09 36.50 9.25
CA LEU A 76 -2.51 36.60 9.60
C LEU A 76 -2.70 37.25 10.98
N GLU A 77 -3.51 38.31 11.02
CA GLU A 77 -3.93 39.02 12.23
C GLU A 77 -4.73 38.13 13.19
N GLN A 78 -4.39 38.21 14.46
CA GLN A 78 -5.12 37.62 15.58
C GLN A 78 -6.31 38.52 15.93
N ALA A 79 -7.53 38.01 15.76
CA ALA A 79 -8.73 38.66 16.28
C ALA A 79 -8.87 38.39 17.79
N SER A 80 -8.92 39.47 18.54
CA SER A 80 -9.06 39.59 19.98
C SER A 80 -10.45 39.17 20.47
N PHE A 81 -10.46 38.42 21.58
CA PHE A 81 -11.66 38.08 22.35
C PHE A 81 -11.95 39.22 23.34
N SER A 82 -13.04 39.94 23.16
CA SER A 82 -13.53 40.96 24.10
C SER A 82 -14.74 40.45 24.90
N GLU A 83 -14.70 40.76 26.19
CA GLU A 83 -15.65 40.42 27.26
C GLU A 83 -17.07 41.00 27.13
N ARG A 84 -17.98 40.45 27.98
CA ARG A 84 -19.15 41.04 28.71
C ARG A 84 -20.56 40.54 28.28
N PRO A 85 -21.63 40.72 29.11
CA PRO A 85 -21.79 40.47 30.56
C PRO A 85 -23.16 39.79 30.93
N ASN A 86 -23.42 39.67 32.24
CA ASN A 86 -24.53 39.03 32.99
C ASN A 86 -26.01 39.45 32.71
N GLY A 87 -26.91 38.45 32.76
CA GLY A 87 -28.25 38.39 33.45
C GLY A 87 -29.47 39.14 32.87
N PRO A 88 -30.74 38.85 33.29
CA PRO A 88 -31.21 37.97 34.39
C PRO A 88 -32.37 36.96 34.05
N SER A 89 -32.83 36.29 35.12
CA SER A 89 -33.77 35.18 35.39
C SER A 89 -35.22 35.18 34.83
N SER A 90 -35.83 33.98 34.70
CA SER A 90 -37.17 33.64 35.25
C SER A 90 -37.51 32.14 35.15
N ASP A 91 -38.38 31.70 36.08
CA ASP A 91 -38.78 30.36 36.50
C ASP A 91 -39.54 29.50 35.45
N PHE A 92 -39.45 28.16 35.57
CA PHE A 92 -40.60 27.26 35.81
C PHE A 92 -40.18 25.78 35.79
N SER A 93 -40.56 25.01 36.81
CA SER A 93 -40.76 23.55 36.73
C SER A 93 -42.25 23.26 36.42
N PRO A 94 -42.69 22.08 35.92
CA PRO A 94 -42.83 20.92 36.80
C PRO A 94 -42.79 19.50 36.18
N SER A 95 -42.49 18.54 37.08
CA SER A 95 -43.19 17.26 37.31
C SER A 95 -42.92 15.98 36.47
N VAL A 96 -43.04 14.89 37.23
CA VAL A 96 -42.71 13.47 37.02
C VAL A 96 -43.97 12.65 36.69
N SER A 97 -43.83 11.62 35.86
CA SER A 97 -44.57 10.33 35.91
C SER A 97 -43.77 9.31 35.07
N SER A 98 -43.14 8.27 35.63
CA SER A 98 -43.64 7.00 36.20
C SER A 98 -44.50 6.16 35.24
N PHE A 99 -43.88 5.16 34.60
CA PHE A 99 -44.36 3.82 34.18
C PHE A 99 -43.09 3.09 33.69
N GLY A 100 -42.74 1.84 33.96
CA GLY A 100 -43.37 0.66 34.55
C GLY A 100 -42.57 -0.52 33.97
N ALA A 101 -41.97 -1.35 34.84
CA ALA A 101 -41.00 -2.39 34.51
C ALA A 101 -41.59 -3.62 33.79
N VAL A 102 -40.79 -4.31 32.96
CA VAL A 102 -40.85 -5.78 32.80
C VAL A 102 -39.42 -6.31 32.54
N GLU A 103 -38.93 -7.12 33.48
CA GLU A 103 -37.77 -8.02 33.33
C GLU A 103 -38.21 -9.45 32.95
N ARG A 104 -37.29 -10.22 32.32
CA ARG A 104 -36.96 -11.67 32.47
C ARG A 104 -36.65 -12.38 31.10
N PRO A 105 -35.91 -13.52 31.04
CA PRO A 105 -34.44 -13.53 30.98
C PRO A 105 -33.82 -14.49 29.92
N ASN A 106 -32.53 -14.24 29.62
CA ASN A 106 -31.38 -15.15 29.38
C ASN A 106 -31.52 -16.48 28.57
N ARG A 107 -30.67 -16.65 27.53
CA ARG A 107 -29.50 -17.60 27.52
C ARG A 107 -29.16 -18.15 26.12
N SER A 108 -27.97 -17.81 25.63
CA SER A 108 -27.03 -18.78 25.04
C SER A 108 -25.63 -18.14 24.91
N GLN A 109 -24.81 -18.35 25.94
CA GLN A 109 -23.36 -18.20 25.92
C GLN A 109 -22.74 -19.44 25.26
N HIS A 110 -21.77 -19.27 24.36
CA HIS A 110 -20.39 -19.76 24.47
C HIS A 110 -19.69 -19.79 23.11
N MET A 111 -18.70 -18.91 22.93
CA MET A 111 -17.32 -19.22 22.51
C MET A 111 -16.60 -17.88 22.32
N GLN A 112 -16.15 -17.31 23.42
CA GLN A 112 -15.00 -16.41 23.45
C GLN A 112 -14.03 -17.04 24.41
N ASP A 113 -12.85 -17.39 23.93
CA ASP A 113 -11.60 -17.15 24.63
C ASP A 113 -10.41 -17.40 23.69
N HIS A 114 -9.42 -16.50 23.78
CA HIS A 114 -8.13 -16.43 23.08
C HIS A 114 -7.94 -15.40 21.96
N PHE A 115 -8.34 -14.15 22.20
CA PHE A 115 -7.61 -13.00 21.65
C PHE A 115 -7.26 -12.02 22.77
N GLY A 116 -6.03 -12.16 23.28
CA GLY A 116 -5.47 -11.39 24.39
C GLY A 116 -5.44 -9.89 24.09
N GLY A 117 -5.88 -9.12 25.09
CA GLY A 117 -6.11 -7.69 25.01
C GLY A 117 -4.85 -6.86 24.79
N TYR A 118 -4.93 -5.95 23.82
CA TYR A 118 -4.13 -4.72 23.83
C TYR A 118 -4.80 -3.58 23.04
N TRP A 119 -6.12 -3.37 23.15
CA TRP A 119 -6.77 -2.24 22.45
C TRP A 119 -7.94 -1.63 23.21
N ARG A 120 -7.68 -0.91 24.30
CA ARG A 120 -8.58 0.15 24.80
C ARG A 120 -7.83 1.32 25.43
N SER A 121 -7.18 2.11 24.58
CA SER A 121 -6.95 3.53 24.85
C SER A 121 -7.57 4.32 23.71
N ARG A 122 -8.79 4.85 23.91
CA ARG A 122 -9.45 5.73 22.94
C ARG A 122 -8.73 7.09 22.94
N GLY A 123 -7.66 7.18 22.16
CA GLY A 123 -7.08 8.46 21.79
C GLY A 123 -8.10 9.36 21.08
N PRO A 124 -7.80 10.66 20.93
CA PRO A 124 -8.69 11.62 20.28
C PRO A 124 -9.13 11.14 18.89
N LYS A 125 -10.41 11.31 18.57
CA LYS A 125 -10.96 10.92 17.26
C LYS A 125 -10.29 11.74 16.16
N VAL A 126 -9.69 11.07 15.18
CA VAL A 126 -9.16 11.71 13.97
C VAL A 126 -10.34 12.27 13.14
N THR A 127 -10.36 13.58 12.94
CA THR A 127 -11.44 14.29 12.25
C THR A 127 -11.10 14.70 10.81
N TYR A 128 -9.82 14.66 10.44
CA TYR A 128 -9.36 15.12 9.13
C TYR A 128 -9.97 14.29 7.99
N VAL A 129 -10.59 14.97 7.03
CA VAL A 129 -11.11 14.40 5.79
C VAL A 129 -10.32 15.02 4.65
N PRO A 130 -9.62 14.23 3.81
CA PRO A 130 -8.87 14.77 2.69
C PRO A 130 -9.83 15.37 1.65
N PRO A 131 -9.40 16.40 0.90
CA PRO A 131 -10.18 16.91 -0.22
C PRO A 131 -10.40 15.80 -1.27
N PRO A 132 -11.54 15.79 -1.97
CA PRO A 132 -11.75 14.85 -3.05
C PRO A 132 -10.69 15.05 -4.15
N PRO A 133 -10.23 13.97 -4.80
CA PRO A 133 -9.32 14.11 -5.92
C PRO A 133 -10.05 14.75 -7.11
N PRO A 134 -9.34 15.39 -8.04
CA PRO A 134 -9.96 16.06 -9.18
C PRO A 134 -10.64 15.05 -10.11
N ASP A 135 -11.82 15.35 -10.61
CA ASP A 135 -12.61 14.44 -11.47
C ASP A 135 -12.61 14.84 -12.95
N ASP A 136 -12.21 16.06 -13.28
CA ASP A 136 -12.10 16.51 -14.67
C ASP A 136 -10.86 15.93 -15.36
N GLU A 137 -11.01 15.63 -16.64
CA GLU A 137 -9.96 15.00 -17.44
C GLU A 137 -8.66 15.81 -17.43
N GLN A 138 -8.76 17.13 -17.57
CA GLN A 138 -7.59 18.01 -17.63
C GLN A 138 -6.75 17.92 -16.35
N SER A 139 -7.40 17.89 -15.19
CA SER A 139 -6.74 17.77 -13.89
C SER A 139 -6.24 16.35 -13.60
N ILE A 140 -6.95 15.31 -14.07
CA ILE A 140 -6.49 13.91 -13.93
C ILE A 140 -5.18 13.69 -14.68
N PHE A 141 -5.09 14.20 -15.92
CA PHE A 141 -3.90 14.08 -16.76
C PHE A 141 -2.94 15.27 -16.65
N ALA A 142 -3.16 16.18 -15.70
CA ALA A 142 -2.26 17.30 -15.45
C ALA A 142 -0.86 16.76 -15.12
N ARG A 143 0.12 17.16 -15.94
CA ARG A 143 1.52 16.77 -15.76
C ARG A 143 2.11 17.59 -14.61
N TYR A 144 2.33 16.96 -13.47
CA TYR A 144 3.36 17.42 -12.55
C TYR A 144 4.70 17.07 -13.21
N GLN A 145 5.42 18.06 -13.73
CA GLN A 145 6.73 17.83 -14.34
C GLN A 145 7.70 17.26 -13.30
N THR A 146 7.84 15.94 -13.25
CA THR A 146 9.01 15.31 -12.68
C THR A 146 10.01 15.19 -13.82
N GLY A 147 11.13 15.91 -13.72
CA GLY A 147 12.17 15.97 -14.73
C GLY A 147 12.92 14.65 -14.90
N ILE A 148 12.27 13.65 -15.48
CA ILE A 148 12.89 12.37 -15.80
C ILE A 148 13.60 12.55 -17.14
N ASN A 149 14.93 12.58 -17.11
CA ASN A 149 15.74 12.66 -18.32
C ASN A 149 15.82 11.26 -18.95
N PHE A 150 14.75 10.86 -19.66
CA PHE A 150 14.53 9.49 -20.16
C PHE A 150 15.67 8.95 -21.03
N GLY A 151 16.44 9.83 -21.69
CA GLY A 151 17.56 9.43 -22.55
C GLY A 151 18.74 8.79 -21.80
N LYS A 152 18.87 9.01 -20.48
CA LYS A 152 19.97 8.42 -19.69
C LYS A 152 19.72 6.98 -19.23
N TYR A 153 18.48 6.47 -19.35
CA TYR A 153 18.12 5.16 -18.81
C TYR A 153 18.34 4.00 -19.79
N ASP A 154 18.56 4.28 -21.08
CA ASP A 154 18.84 3.22 -22.06
C ASP A 154 20.21 2.55 -21.81
N GLU A 155 21.07 3.17 -21.01
CA GLU A 155 22.41 2.65 -20.67
C GLU A 155 22.43 1.76 -19.41
N ASN A 156 21.31 1.63 -18.69
CA ASN A 156 21.26 0.81 -17.48
C ASN A 156 21.36 -0.68 -17.83
N VAL A 157 22.29 -1.37 -17.18
CA VAL A 157 22.37 -2.83 -17.23
C VAL A 157 21.15 -3.40 -16.49
N VAL A 158 20.45 -4.33 -17.14
CA VAL A 158 19.31 -5.03 -16.54
C VAL A 158 19.68 -6.48 -16.34
N GLU A 159 19.61 -6.93 -15.10
CA GLU A 159 19.78 -8.32 -14.72
C GLU A 159 18.41 -8.95 -14.50
N VAL A 160 18.18 -10.10 -15.14
CA VAL A 160 16.96 -10.89 -14.99
C VAL A 160 17.38 -12.30 -14.63
N SER A 161 16.90 -12.77 -13.48
CA SER A 161 17.06 -14.17 -13.06
C SER A 161 15.72 -14.90 -13.03
N GLY A 162 15.71 -16.21 -12.78
CA GLY A 162 14.51 -17.03 -12.67
C GLY A 162 14.23 -17.88 -13.91
N LEU A 163 13.27 -18.80 -13.79
CA LEU A 163 12.96 -19.77 -14.83
C LEU A 163 12.18 -19.16 -16.00
N ASP A 164 12.74 -19.29 -17.22
CA ASP A 164 12.13 -18.89 -18.50
C ASP A 164 11.48 -17.49 -18.47
N PRO A 165 12.27 -16.41 -18.28
CA PRO A 165 11.73 -15.06 -18.25
C PRO A 165 11.25 -14.63 -19.65
N PRO A 166 10.04 -14.06 -19.78
CA PRO A 166 9.58 -13.48 -21.03
C PRO A 166 10.54 -12.43 -21.59
N ALA A 167 10.62 -12.33 -22.92
CA ALA A 167 11.43 -11.30 -23.58
C ALA A 167 10.93 -9.89 -23.22
N PRO A 168 11.84 -8.89 -23.11
CA PRO A 168 11.45 -7.52 -22.82
C PRO A 168 10.67 -6.91 -23.99
N LEU A 169 9.72 -6.05 -23.66
CA LEU A 169 9.01 -5.24 -24.65
C LEU A 169 9.91 -4.12 -25.19
N LEU A 170 9.78 -3.84 -26.48
CA LEU A 170 10.44 -2.71 -27.14
C LEU A 170 9.54 -1.48 -27.19
N ALA A 171 8.22 -1.67 -27.26
CA ALA A 171 7.23 -0.61 -27.35
C ALA A 171 5.92 -0.97 -26.61
N PHE A 172 5.10 0.03 -26.27
CA PHE A 172 3.82 -0.20 -25.57
C PHE A 172 2.83 -1.01 -26.41
N GLU A 173 2.91 -0.89 -27.72
CA GLU A 173 2.04 -1.57 -28.70
C GLU A 173 2.21 -3.10 -28.63
N GLU A 174 3.41 -3.59 -28.29
CA GLU A 174 3.70 -5.02 -28.16
C GLU A 174 3.01 -5.66 -26.94
N ALA A 175 2.61 -4.86 -25.94
CA ALA A 175 1.89 -5.36 -24.77
C ALA A 175 0.42 -5.75 -25.08
N ASN A 176 -0.07 -5.48 -26.30
CA ASN A 176 -1.42 -5.82 -26.76
C ASN A 176 -2.52 -5.38 -25.77
N LEU A 177 -2.40 -4.13 -25.29
CA LEU A 177 -3.32 -3.54 -24.32
C LEU A 177 -4.62 -3.09 -25.00
N CYS A 178 -5.72 -3.03 -24.24
CA CYS A 178 -7.00 -2.52 -24.73
C CYS A 178 -6.88 -1.05 -25.20
N GLN A 179 -7.67 -0.68 -26.21
CA GLN A 179 -7.63 0.67 -26.81
C GLN A 179 -7.80 1.79 -25.78
N THR A 180 -8.71 1.65 -24.82
CA THR A 180 -8.91 2.65 -23.74
C THR A 180 -7.65 2.85 -22.90
N LEU A 181 -6.95 1.76 -22.56
CA LEU A 181 -5.72 1.85 -21.79
C LEU A 181 -4.60 2.52 -22.62
N ASN A 182 -4.46 2.18 -23.90
CA ASN A 182 -3.50 2.85 -24.80
C ASN A 182 -3.78 4.35 -24.92
N MET A 183 -5.04 4.77 -25.03
CA MET A 183 -5.41 6.19 -25.03
C MET A 183 -5.01 6.87 -23.72
N ASN A 184 -5.23 6.22 -22.57
CA ASN A 184 -4.87 6.77 -21.27
C ASN A 184 -3.35 6.87 -21.06
N ILE A 185 -2.57 5.88 -21.54
CA ILE A 185 -1.10 5.91 -21.55
C ILE A 185 -0.61 7.14 -22.34
N ALA A 186 -1.15 7.35 -23.54
CA ALA A 186 -0.80 8.48 -24.39
C ALA A 186 -1.17 9.83 -23.75
N LYS A 187 -2.38 9.95 -23.16
CA LYS A 187 -2.84 11.15 -22.43
C LYS A 187 -1.98 11.45 -21.20
N ALA A 188 -1.61 10.42 -20.44
CA ALA A 188 -0.71 10.55 -19.30
C ALA A 188 0.72 10.89 -19.72
N GLY A 189 1.04 10.77 -21.01
CA GLY A 189 2.26 11.30 -21.59
C GLY A 189 3.40 10.30 -21.68
N TYR A 190 3.10 9.02 -21.53
CA TYR A 190 4.06 7.93 -21.70
C TYR A 190 4.27 7.69 -23.20
N SER A 191 5.45 8.04 -23.71
CA SER A 191 5.82 7.85 -25.12
C SER A 191 6.79 6.67 -25.32
N LYS A 192 7.51 6.27 -24.27
CA LYS A 192 8.51 5.20 -24.32
C LYS A 192 8.53 4.45 -22.99
N LEU A 193 8.75 3.14 -23.06
CA LEU A 193 8.95 2.28 -21.90
C LEU A 193 10.29 2.57 -21.21
N THR A 194 10.28 2.73 -19.89
CA THR A 194 11.50 2.72 -19.09
C THR A 194 12.05 1.29 -18.96
N PRO A 195 13.34 1.08 -18.65
CA PRO A 195 13.89 -0.28 -18.56
C PRO A 195 13.10 -1.19 -17.62
N VAL A 196 12.74 -0.74 -16.40
CA VAL A 196 11.92 -1.57 -15.49
C VAL A 196 10.57 -1.94 -16.11
N GLN A 197 9.94 -1.03 -16.87
CA GLN A 197 8.67 -1.32 -17.55
C GLN A 197 8.84 -2.34 -18.69
N LYS A 198 9.92 -2.27 -19.48
CA LYS A 198 10.19 -3.20 -20.59
C LYS A 198 10.17 -4.66 -20.13
N TYR A 199 10.71 -4.94 -18.95
CA TYR A 199 10.81 -6.29 -18.41
C TYR A 199 9.65 -6.64 -17.47
N SER A 200 9.22 -5.74 -16.57
CA SER A 200 8.15 -6.06 -15.62
C SER A 200 6.80 -6.28 -16.29
N ILE A 201 6.44 -5.47 -17.30
CA ILE A 201 5.12 -5.59 -17.96
C ILE A 201 4.91 -6.99 -18.54
N PRO A 202 5.79 -7.54 -19.40
CA PRO A 202 5.57 -8.87 -19.98
C PRO A 202 5.63 -9.99 -18.92
N ILE A 203 6.47 -9.87 -17.88
CA ILE A 203 6.49 -10.82 -16.76
C ILE A 203 5.14 -10.84 -16.03
N ILE A 204 4.57 -9.67 -15.75
CA ILE A 204 3.30 -9.57 -15.03
C ILE A 204 2.16 -10.06 -15.91
N LEU A 205 2.15 -9.71 -17.21
CA LEU A 205 1.16 -10.21 -18.17
C LEU A 205 1.19 -11.74 -18.31
N ALA A 206 2.35 -12.37 -18.10
CA ALA A 206 2.50 -13.82 -18.07
C ALA A 206 2.00 -14.48 -16.76
N GLY A 207 1.46 -13.71 -15.82
CA GLY A 207 0.94 -14.22 -14.54
C GLY A 207 2.01 -14.67 -13.57
N ARG A 208 3.27 -14.22 -13.74
CA ARG A 208 4.40 -14.59 -12.89
C ARG A 208 4.56 -13.62 -11.73
N ASP A 209 4.84 -14.13 -10.53
CA ASP A 209 5.30 -13.28 -9.44
C ASP A 209 6.59 -12.55 -9.84
N LEU A 210 6.79 -11.36 -9.29
CA LEU A 210 7.92 -10.51 -9.65
C LEU A 210 8.41 -9.75 -8.43
N MET A 211 9.73 -9.73 -8.29
CA MET A 211 10.47 -8.84 -7.43
C MET A 211 11.36 -7.97 -8.31
N ALA A 212 11.24 -6.66 -8.15
CA ALA A 212 11.87 -5.67 -9.00
C ALA A 212 12.60 -4.61 -8.17
N CYS A 213 13.91 -4.54 -8.35
CA CYS A 213 14.76 -3.52 -7.78
C CYS A 213 15.10 -2.49 -8.87
N ALA A 214 14.66 -1.25 -8.67
CA ALA A 214 15.01 -0.12 -9.53
C ALA A 214 14.95 1.17 -8.73
N GLN A 215 15.75 2.17 -9.12
CA GLN A 215 15.79 3.47 -8.43
C GLN A 215 14.43 4.19 -8.39
N THR A 216 14.28 5.16 -7.50
CA THR A 216 13.10 6.04 -7.47
C THR A 216 12.99 6.83 -8.78
N GLY A 217 11.76 7.16 -9.21
CA GLY A 217 11.54 7.86 -10.48
C GLY A 217 11.81 7.04 -11.75
N SER A 218 12.12 5.74 -11.65
CA SER A 218 12.35 4.85 -12.83
C SER A 218 11.07 4.36 -13.51
N GLY A 219 9.88 4.73 -13.02
CA GLY A 219 8.59 4.35 -13.60
C GLY A 219 8.01 3.01 -13.11
N LYS A 220 8.43 2.52 -11.94
CA LYS A 220 7.91 1.28 -11.29
C LYS A 220 6.39 1.24 -11.18
N THR A 221 5.77 2.37 -10.83
CA THR A 221 4.32 2.47 -10.67
C THR A 221 3.54 2.06 -11.92
N ALA A 222 3.92 2.56 -13.10
CA ALA A 222 3.31 2.14 -14.36
C ALA A 222 3.70 0.69 -14.72
N ALA A 223 4.87 0.22 -14.31
CA ALA A 223 5.35 -1.12 -14.60
C ALA A 223 4.42 -2.22 -14.03
N PHE A 224 3.81 -2.00 -12.86
CA PHE A 224 2.80 -2.90 -12.31
C PHE A 224 1.36 -2.51 -12.61
N LEU A 225 1.01 -1.21 -12.65
CA LEU A 225 -0.38 -0.81 -12.86
C LEU A 225 -0.89 -1.18 -14.25
N LEU A 226 -0.08 -0.96 -15.29
CA LEU A 226 -0.50 -1.21 -16.68
C LEU A 226 -0.90 -2.67 -16.93
N PRO A 227 -0.07 -3.68 -16.61
CA PRO A 227 -0.44 -5.08 -16.84
C PRO A 227 -1.61 -5.54 -15.95
N ILE A 228 -1.70 -5.06 -14.70
CA ILE A 228 -2.83 -5.36 -13.80
C ILE A 228 -4.13 -4.82 -14.38
N VAL A 229 -4.17 -3.53 -14.77
CA VAL A 229 -5.35 -2.90 -15.37
C VAL A 229 -5.73 -3.61 -16.66
N ALA A 230 -4.75 -3.99 -17.49
CA ALA A 230 -5.00 -4.73 -18.72
C ALA A 230 -5.70 -6.08 -18.46
N HIS A 231 -5.27 -6.82 -17.45
CA HIS A 231 -5.92 -8.08 -17.05
C HIS A 231 -7.33 -7.83 -16.52
N MET A 232 -7.51 -6.84 -15.63
CA MET A 232 -8.84 -6.50 -15.10
C MET A 232 -9.83 -6.07 -16.19
N MET A 233 -9.35 -5.36 -17.21
CA MET A 233 -10.16 -5.00 -18.37
C MET A 233 -10.51 -6.19 -19.26
N ARG A 234 -9.58 -7.15 -19.42
CA ARG A 234 -9.76 -8.36 -20.24
C ARG A 234 -10.71 -9.36 -19.59
N ASP A 235 -10.52 -9.63 -18.32
CA ASP A 235 -11.28 -10.64 -17.57
C ASP A 235 -12.69 -10.16 -17.23
N GLY A 236 -12.91 -8.84 -17.29
CA GLY A 236 -14.11 -8.18 -16.80
C GLY A 236 -14.11 -8.10 -15.27
N LEU A 237 -14.89 -7.16 -14.75
CA LEU A 237 -15.02 -6.99 -13.30
C LEU A 237 -16.08 -7.93 -12.76
N THR A 238 -15.77 -8.53 -11.61
CA THR A 238 -16.81 -9.19 -10.82
C THR A 238 -17.82 -8.13 -10.36
N ALA A 239 -19.10 -8.33 -10.68
CA ALA A 239 -20.14 -7.36 -10.37
C ALA A 239 -20.16 -7.06 -8.87
N SER A 240 -19.94 -5.80 -8.51
CA SER A 240 -20.10 -5.32 -7.14
C SER A 240 -21.58 -5.32 -6.79
N SER A 241 -22.05 -6.43 -6.22
CA SER A 241 -23.33 -6.46 -5.52
C SER A 241 -23.27 -5.51 -4.32
N PHE A 242 -24.41 -4.98 -3.87
CA PHE A 242 -24.51 -4.26 -2.60
C PHE A 242 -24.15 -5.21 -1.45
N LYS A 243 -22.85 -5.35 -1.19
CA LYS A 243 -22.28 -6.18 -0.14
C LYS A 243 -21.89 -5.30 1.03
N GLU A 244 -22.06 -5.80 2.25
CA GLU A 244 -21.60 -5.14 3.49
C GLU A 244 -20.06 -5.08 3.61
N GLN A 245 -19.38 -5.86 2.77
CA GLN A 245 -17.93 -5.98 2.66
C GLN A 245 -17.53 -5.91 1.17
N GLN A 246 -16.50 -5.12 0.87
CA GLN A 246 -15.93 -5.03 -0.47
C GLN A 246 -14.72 -5.96 -0.60
N GLU A 247 -14.50 -6.52 -1.78
CA GLU A 247 -13.46 -7.51 -2.03
C GLU A 247 -12.61 -7.07 -3.24
N PRO A 248 -11.56 -6.23 -3.02
CA PRO A 248 -10.71 -5.74 -4.10
C PRO A 248 -10.00 -6.87 -4.84
N GLU A 249 -9.85 -6.74 -6.16
CA GLU A 249 -9.06 -7.67 -6.97
C GLU A 249 -7.56 -7.35 -6.90
N CYS A 250 -7.21 -6.08 -6.65
CA CYS A 250 -5.84 -5.61 -6.48
C CYS A 250 -5.70 -4.83 -5.18
N ILE A 251 -4.69 -5.19 -4.38
CA ILE A 251 -4.26 -4.44 -3.19
C ILE A 251 -2.83 -3.97 -3.42
N ILE A 252 -2.62 -2.67 -3.31
CA ILE A 252 -1.31 -2.03 -3.40
C ILE A 252 -0.99 -1.43 -2.04
N VAL A 253 0.17 -1.78 -1.50
CA VAL A 253 0.64 -1.31 -0.19
C VAL A 253 1.91 -0.49 -0.37
N ALA A 254 1.95 0.67 0.29
CA ALA A 254 3.12 1.54 0.31
C ALA A 254 3.32 2.13 1.72
N PRO A 255 4.56 2.48 2.11
CA PRO A 255 4.90 2.87 3.48
C PRO A 255 4.32 4.22 3.93
N THR A 256 4.11 5.16 3.01
CA THR A 256 3.75 6.54 3.34
C THR A 256 2.43 6.97 2.71
N ARG A 257 1.82 8.03 3.27
CA ARG A 257 0.54 8.57 2.80
C ARG A 257 0.72 9.26 1.44
N GLU A 258 1.86 9.90 1.28
CA GLU A 258 2.23 10.68 0.11
C GLU A 258 2.43 9.73 -1.07
N LEU A 259 3.21 8.66 -0.88
CA LEU A 259 3.47 7.67 -1.93
C LEU A 259 2.19 6.93 -2.34
N ILE A 260 1.37 6.48 -1.36
CA ILE A 260 0.16 5.74 -1.73
C ILE A 260 -0.87 6.62 -2.45
N ASN A 261 -0.91 7.91 -2.15
CA ASN A 261 -1.72 8.87 -2.89
C ASN A 261 -1.18 9.10 -4.31
N GLN A 262 0.14 9.16 -4.50
CA GLN A 262 0.72 9.24 -5.84
C GLN A 262 0.35 8.01 -6.69
N ILE A 263 0.49 6.81 -6.13
CA ILE A 263 0.09 5.56 -6.80
C ILE A 263 -1.40 5.57 -7.14
N PHE A 264 -2.25 6.00 -6.20
CA PHE A 264 -3.69 6.13 -6.42
C PHE A 264 -4.04 7.10 -7.57
N LEU A 265 -3.42 8.27 -7.61
CA LEU A 265 -3.64 9.24 -8.69
C LEU A 265 -3.16 8.69 -10.03
N GLU A 266 -2.07 7.93 -10.05
CA GLU A 266 -1.58 7.27 -11.28
C GLU A 266 -2.54 6.16 -11.75
N ALA A 267 -3.07 5.35 -10.82
CA ALA A 267 -4.10 4.35 -11.13
C ALA A 267 -5.34 4.99 -11.75
N ARG A 268 -5.77 6.16 -11.24
CA ARG A 268 -6.91 6.92 -11.79
C ARG A 268 -6.69 7.34 -13.24
N LYS A 269 -5.47 7.69 -13.64
CA LYS A 269 -5.16 8.01 -15.05
C LYS A 269 -5.37 6.79 -15.94
N PHE A 270 -4.82 5.64 -15.55
CA PHE A 270 -4.86 4.43 -16.39
C PHE A 270 -6.25 3.83 -16.52
N VAL A 271 -7.09 3.95 -15.48
CA VAL A 271 -8.47 3.45 -15.48
C VAL A 271 -9.51 4.49 -15.91
N TYR A 272 -9.09 5.68 -16.34
CA TYR A 272 -10.00 6.73 -16.78
C TYR A 272 -10.91 6.24 -17.92
N GLY A 273 -12.21 6.51 -17.82
CA GLY A 273 -13.19 6.04 -18.80
C GLY A 273 -13.51 4.53 -18.73
N THR A 274 -13.10 3.84 -17.67
CA THR A 274 -13.46 2.45 -17.39
C THR A 274 -14.37 2.34 -16.16
N CYS A 275 -14.90 1.14 -15.89
CA CYS A 275 -15.66 0.84 -14.67
C CYS A 275 -14.77 0.43 -13.47
N ILE A 276 -13.44 0.40 -13.64
CA ILE A 276 -12.52 0.03 -12.57
C ILE A 276 -12.43 1.19 -11.58
N ARG A 277 -12.76 0.92 -10.31
CA ARG A 277 -12.72 1.92 -9.24
C ARG A 277 -11.49 1.75 -8.34
N PRO A 278 -10.46 2.61 -8.47
CA PRO A 278 -9.39 2.70 -7.49
C PRO A 278 -9.85 3.46 -6.25
N VAL A 279 -9.33 3.09 -5.07
CA VAL A 279 -9.62 3.69 -3.78
C VAL A 279 -8.35 3.84 -2.98
N VAL A 280 -8.21 4.95 -2.26
CA VAL A 280 -7.07 5.16 -1.38
C VAL A 280 -7.48 5.26 0.09
N ILE A 281 -6.77 4.56 0.97
CA ILE A 281 -6.97 4.63 2.42
C ILE A 281 -5.62 4.70 3.15
N TYR A 282 -5.47 5.64 4.08
CA TYR A 282 -4.24 5.76 4.86
C TYR A 282 -4.49 6.36 6.25
N GLY A 283 -3.53 6.15 7.15
CA GLY A 283 -3.59 6.65 8.54
C GLY A 283 -3.80 8.17 8.65
N GLY A 284 -4.21 8.66 9.82
CA GLY A 284 -4.39 10.11 10.06
C GLY A 284 -5.53 10.80 9.30
N THR A 285 -6.35 10.05 8.58
CA THR A 285 -7.68 10.50 8.09
C THR A 285 -8.79 9.87 8.93
N GLN A 286 -9.99 10.46 8.91
CA GLN A 286 -11.17 9.93 9.57
C GLN A 286 -11.51 8.53 9.04
N THR A 287 -11.55 7.51 9.91
CA THR A 287 -11.87 6.13 9.51
C THR A 287 -13.23 6.02 8.79
N GLY A 288 -14.23 6.79 9.24
CA GLY A 288 -15.55 6.83 8.59
C GLY A 288 -15.49 7.32 7.14
N HIS A 289 -14.55 8.19 6.79
CA HIS A 289 -14.33 8.59 5.40
C HIS A 289 -13.75 7.43 4.58
N SER A 290 -12.73 6.72 5.08
CA SER A 290 -12.19 5.53 4.41
C SER A 290 -13.25 4.46 4.17
N ILE A 291 -14.09 4.18 5.17
CA ILE A 291 -15.19 3.21 5.02
C ILE A 291 -16.16 3.67 3.93
N ARG A 292 -16.62 4.92 3.95
CA ARG A 292 -17.52 5.44 2.90
C ARG A 292 -16.91 5.32 1.50
N GLN A 293 -15.63 5.61 1.35
CA GLN A 293 -14.93 5.50 0.08
C GLN A 293 -14.83 4.05 -0.40
N VAL A 294 -14.51 3.10 0.48
CA VAL A 294 -14.47 1.68 0.13
C VAL A 294 -15.85 1.17 -0.27
N MET A 295 -16.88 1.45 0.53
CA MET A 295 -18.24 0.92 0.34
C MET A 295 -18.94 1.39 -0.95
N GLN A 296 -18.41 2.40 -1.63
CA GLN A 296 -18.87 2.83 -2.96
C GLN A 296 -18.38 1.92 -4.10
N GLY A 297 -17.63 0.85 -3.79
CA GLY A 297 -17.03 -0.08 -4.74
C GLY A 297 -15.51 0.03 -4.74
N CYS A 298 -14.79 -1.08 -4.73
CA CYS A 298 -13.32 -1.03 -4.68
C CYS A 298 -12.74 -2.19 -5.48
N ASN A 299 -12.18 -1.90 -6.66
CA ASN A 299 -11.51 -2.91 -7.48
C ASN A 299 -9.99 -2.88 -7.24
N ILE A 300 -9.42 -1.68 -7.11
CA ILE A 300 -8.01 -1.46 -6.76
C ILE A 300 -7.95 -0.70 -5.45
N LEU A 301 -7.33 -1.26 -4.43
CA LEU A 301 -7.15 -0.64 -3.13
C LEU A 301 -5.70 -0.22 -2.92
N CYS A 302 -5.44 1.07 -2.88
CA CYS A 302 -4.17 1.65 -2.49
C CYS A 302 -4.19 1.95 -0.98
N ALA A 303 -3.37 1.31 -0.16
CA ALA A 303 -3.40 1.48 1.28
C ALA A 303 -2.04 1.56 1.97
N THR A 304 -1.97 2.31 3.08
CA THR A 304 -0.86 2.14 4.06
C THR A 304 -1.15 0.94 4.98
N PRO A 305 -0.13 0.17 5.40
CA PRO A 305 -0.27 -1.06 6.20
C PRO A 305 -1.28 -0.98 7.36
N GLY A 306 -1.08 -0.05 8.30
CA GLY A 306 -1.90 0.03 9.51
C GLY A 306 -3.37 0.35 9.23
N ARG A 307 -3.66 1.22 8.25
CA ARG A 307 -5.04 1.53 7.87
C ARG A 307 -5.69 0.37 7.14
N LEU A 308 -4.96 -0.36 6.31
CA LEU A 308 -5.49 -1.55 5.64
C LEU A 308 -5.97 -2.58 6.66
N LEU A 309 -5.12 -2.93 7.62
CA LEU A 309 -5.47 -3.90 8.68
C LEU A 309 -6.62 -3.41 9.57
N ASP A 310 -6.70 -2.12 9.90
CA ASP A 310 -7.84 -1.54 10.64
C ASP A 310 -9.17 -1.75 9.90
N ILE A 311 -9.20 -1.51 8.58
CA ILE A 311 -10.44 -1.65 7.79
C ILE A 311 -10.79 -3.12 7.53
N ILE A 312 -9.79 -4.00 7.36
CA ILE A 312 -9.98 -5.46 7.31
C ILE A 312 -10.57 -5.96 8.63
N GLY A 313 -10.00 -5.55 9.78
CA GLY A 313 -10.49 -5.92 11.11
C GLY A 313 -11.88 -5.38 11.45
N ARG A 314 -12.43 -4.45 10.64
CA ARG A 314 -13.81 -3.95 10.71
C ARG A 314 -14.75 -4.64 9.72
N GLU A 315 -14.27 -5.66 9.03
CA GLU A 315 -15.01 -6.46 8.04
C GLU A 315 -15.58 -5.61 6.89
N LYS A 316 -14.91 -4.49 6.54
CA LYS A 316 -15.31 -3.65 5.40
C LYS A 316 -14.53 -3.97 4.13
N ILE A 317 -13.37 -4.61 4.28
CA ILE A 317 -12.61 -5.21 3.19
C ILE A 317 -12.48 -6.70 3.47
N GLY A 318 -12.77 -7.52 2.46
CA GLY A 318 -12.47 -8.95 2.40
C GLY A 318 -11.34 -9.19 1.40
N LEU A 319 -10.62 -10.30 1.57
CA LEU A 319 -9.45 -10.61 0.74
C LEU A 319 -9.71 -11.73 -0.27
N HIS A 320 -10.87 -12.38 -0.24
CA HIS A 320 -11.16 -13.60 -1.01
C HIS A 320 -10.94 -13.48 -2.53
N ASN A 321 -11.14 -12.28 -3.10
CA ASN A 321 -10.99 -12.03 -4.53
C ASN A 321 -9.66 -11.37 -4.91
N VAL A 322 -8.70 -11.26 -3.99
CA VAL A 322 -7.40 -10.64 -4.27
C VAL A 322 -6.64 -11.50 -5.27
N LYS A 323 -6.49 -10.98 -6.49
CA LYS A 323 -5.68 -11.56 -7.56
C LYS A 323 -4.29 -10.96 -7.61
N TYR A 324 -4.12 -9.71 -7.16
CA TYR A 324 -2.86 -8.99 -7.21
C TYR A 324 -2.54 -8.37 -5.84
N LEU A 325 -1.38 -8.71 -5.28
CA LEU A 325 -0.82 -8.06 -4.10
C LEU A 325 0.48 -7.35 -4.49
N VAL A 326 0.50 -6.03 -4.39
CA VAL A 326 1.67 -5.20 -4.74
C VAL A 326 2.24 -4.57 -3.48
N LEU A 327 3.56 -4.72 -3.27
CA LEU A 327 4.33 -4.11 -2.21
C LEU A 327 5.33 -3.12 -2.82
N ASP A 328 5.07 -1.82 -2.73
CA ASP A 328 5.97 -0.77 -3.26
C ASP A 328 6.78 -0.12 -2.13
N GLU A 329 8.05 0.15 -2.38
CA GLU A 329 9.07 0.48 -1.36
C GLU A 329 9.10 -0.57 -0.22
N ALA A 330 9.23 -1.85 -0.60
CA ALA A 330 9.22 -2.98 0.34
C ALA A 330 10.34 -2.92 1.39
N ASP A 331 11.53 -2.50 1.00
CA ASP A 331 12.66 -2.19 1.88
C ASP A 331 12.27 -1.19 2.97
N ARG A 332 11.72 -0.05 2.55
CA ARG A 332 11.31 1.01 3.47
C ARG A 332 10.16 0.59 4.37
N MET A 333 9.28 -0.31 3.91
CA MET A 333 8.25 -0.89 4.77
C MET A 333 8.87 -1.69 5.92
N LEU A 334 9.96 -2.43 5.69
CA LEU A 334 10.68 -3.12 6.76
C LEU A 334 11.37 -2.13 7.69
N ASP A 335 12.06 -1.12 7.15
CA ASP A 335 12.75 -0.09 7.94
C ASP A 335 11.80 0.67 8.89
N MET A 336 10.57 0.92 8.43
CA MET A 336 9.52 1.58 9.21
C MET A 336 8.81 0.64 10.20
N GLY A 337 9.23 -0.62 10.31
CA GLY A 337 8.68 -1.60 11.24
C GLY A 337 7.36 -2.21 10.80
N PHE A 338 6.95 -2.07 9.53
CA PHE A 338 5.71 -2.65 9.02
C PHE A 338 5.81 -4.16 8.72
N GLY A 339 6.96 -4.80 8.92
CA GLY A 339 7.15 -6.23 8.65
C GLY A 339 6.11 -7.13 9.34
N LEU A 340 5.75 -6.83 10.61
CA LEU A 340 4.71 -7.58 11.32
C LEU A 340 3.32 -7.37 10.71
N ASP A 341 3.02 -6.18 10.21
CA ASP A 341 1.73 -5.88 9.60
C ASP A 341 1.62 -6.51 8.21
N MET A 342 2.71 -6.56 7.44
CA MET A 342 2.77 -7.29 6.17
C MET A 342 2.62 -8.80 6.38
N LYS A 343 3.30 -9.35 7.38
CA LYS A 343 3.12 -10.76 7.75
C LYS A 343 1.68 -11.08 8.12
N LYS A 344 1.02 -10.21 8.91
CA LYS A 344 -0.41 -10.37 9.25
C LYS A 344 -1.31 -10.31 8.02
N LEU A 345 -1.05 -9.40 7.09
CA LEU A 345 -1.82 -9.26 5.85
C LEU A 345 -1.69 -10.51 4.97
N ILE A 346 -0.45 -10.96 4.72
CA ILE A 346 -0.16 -12.10 3.85
C ILE A 346 -0.69 -13.42 4.46
N SER A 347 -0.61 -13.55 5.79
CA SER A 347 -1.08 -14.73 6.52
C SER A 347 -2.56 -14.63 6.91
N TYR A 348 -3.28 -13.62 6.42
CA TYR A 348 -4.67 -13.41 6.81
C TYR A 348 -5.55 -14.56 6.26
N PRO A 349 -6.47 -15.15 7.04
CA PRO A 349 -7.17 -16.38 6.64
C PRO A 349 -7.92 -16.33 5.31
N SER A 350 -8.45 -15.16 4.93
CA SER A 350 -9.16 -14.99 3.66
C SER A 350 -8.27 -14.59 2.48
N MET A 351 -6.97 -14.38 2.69
CA MET A 351 -6.01 -14.11 1.62
C MET A 351 -5.85 -15.38 0.77
N PRO A 352 -6.07 -15.31 -0.56
CA PRO A 352 -5.84 -16.44 -1.45
C PRO A 352 -4.39 -16.92 -1.34
N PRO A 353 -4.09 -18.22 -1.44
CA PRO A 353 -2.72 -18.72 -1.38
C PRO A 353 -1.88 -18.23 -2.58
N LYS A 354 -0.55 -18.35 -2.49
CA LYS A 354 0.39 -17.80 -3.49
C LYS A 354 0.15 -18.36 -4.90
N ASP A 355 -0.28 -19.61 -5.03
CA ASP A 355 -0.59 -20.24 -6.33
C ASP A 355 -1.88 -19.69 -6.98
N LYS A 356 -2.67 -18.89 -6.26
CA LYS A 356 -3.95 -18.33 -6.71
C LYS A 356 -3.98 -16.81 -6.78
N ARG A 357 -2.87 -16.15 -6.49
CA ARG A 357 -2.70 -14.70 -6.61
C ARG A 357 -1.32 -14.39 -7.13
N GLN A 358 -1.16 -13.28 -7.82
CA GLN A 358 0.14 -12.78 -8.22
C GLN A 358 0.67 -11.80 -7.16
N THR A 359 1.88 -12.02 -6.68
CA THR A 359 2.57 -11.15 -5.71
C THR A 359 3.69 -10.39 -6.41
N LEU A 360 3.65 -9.06 -6.30
CA LEU A 360 4.60 -8.16 -6.94
C LEU A 360 5.30 -7.31 -5.87
N MET A 361 6.62 -7.31 -5.86
CA MET A 361 7.43 -6.54 -4.91
C MET A 361 8.33 -5.57 -5.67
N PHE A 362 8.24 -4.29 -5.33
CA PHE A 362 9.04 -3.22 -5.91
C PHE A 362 9.83 -2.52 -4.83
N SER A 363 11.13 -2.36 -5.05
CA SER A 363 12.06 -1.81 -4.06
C SER A 363 13.13 -0.95 -4.75
N ALA A 364 13.76 -0.06 -3.98
CA ALA A 364 14.95 0.66 -4.44
C ALA A 364 16.25 -0.03 -3.99
N THR A 365 16.20 -0.75 -2.87
CA THR A 365 17.31 -1.52 -2.31
C THR A 365 16.94 -2.98 -2.08
N PHE A 366 17.94 -3.84 -1.87
CA PHE A 366 17.78 -5.29 -1.85
C PHE A 366 18.47 -5.98 -0.65
N PRO A 367 18.20 -5.57 0.59
CA PRO A 367 18.78 -6.23 1.76
C PRO A 367 18.26 -7.68 1.88
N GLU A 368 19.03 -8.57 2.52
CA GLU A 368 18.64 -9.99 2.71
C GLU A 368 17.25 -10.13 3.36
N GLU A 369 16.86 -9.18 4.21
CA GLU A 369 15.56 -9.17 4.89
C GLU A 369 14.38 -8.92 3.94
N VAL A 370 14.60 -8.25 2.80
CA VAL A 370 13.58 -8.08 1.75
C VAL A 370 13.51 -9.32 0.86
N GLN A 371 14.63 -10.03 0.70
CA GLN A 371 14.71 -11.25 -0.12
C GLN A 371 14.09 -12.47 0.57
N ARG A 372 14.19 -12.55 1.90
CA ARG A 372 13.64 -13.62 2.74
C ARG A 372 12.16 -13.40 3.06
#